data_AF-A0A961Y547-F1
#
_entry.id   AF-A0A961Y547-F1
#
_cell.length_a   1.000
_cell.length_b   1.000
_cell.length_c   1.000
_cell.angle_alpha   90.00
_cell.angle_beta   90.00
_cell.angle_gamma   90.00
#
_symmetry.space_group_name_H-M   'P 1'
#
loop_
_entity.id
_entity.type
_entity.pdbx_description
1 polymer ?
#
loop_
_entity_poly.entity_id
_entity_poly.type
_entity_poly.pdbx_seq_one_letter_code
_entity_poly.pdbx_strand_id
1 'polypeptide(L)'
;LNYKPGFTGKEFYWHSDFETWHAEDGMPRMRAISASVLLTDNGPLNGPLMLMPGSHRSFVACAGATPENNHESSLQRQEVGVPSHAALTELAEKFGIDFAAGKAGTVILFDCNTMHGSNGNITPFARSNAFFVFNAWSNRLLDPFAAARPRPDFLGVRAPEAPVKIETGRFA
;
A
#
# COMPACT_ATOMS: atom_id res chain seq x y z
N LEU A 1 -3.95 8.53 7.27
CA LEU A 1 -3.00 9.51 6.70
C LEU A 1 -1.60 8.98 6.94
N ASN A 2 -0.71 9.09 5.96
CA ASN A 2 0.67 8.65 6.10
C ASN A 2 1.56 9.88 6.28
N TYR A 3 2.17 9.97 7.46
CA TYR A 3 3.09 11.05 7.80
C TYR A 3 4.52 10.50 7.81
N LYS A 4 5.37 11.06 6.97
CA LYS A 4 6.82 10.84 7.02
C LYS A 4 7.50 12.15 7.42
N PRO A 5 7.84 12.33 8.71
CA PRO A 5 8.49 13.54 9.17
C PRO A 5 9.84 13.74 8.49
N GLY A 6 10.29 15.00 8.43
CA GLY A 6 11.68 15.30 8.10
C GLY A 6 12.64 14.77 9.17
N PHE A 7 13.88 14.50 8.78
CA PHE A 7 14.98 13.96 9.60
C PHE A 7 14.78 12.54 10.15
N THR A 8 13.60 12.20 10.65
CA THR A 8 13.32 10.95 11.39
C THR A 8 12.34 10.02 10.67
N GLY A 9 11.90 10.39 9.47
CA GLY A 9 10.94 9.60 8.71
C GLY A 9 11.51 8.23 8.30
N LYS A 10 10.87 7.15 8.73
CA LYS A 10 11.28 5.78 8.42
C LYS A 10 10.85 5.33 7.03
N GLU A 11 11.48 4.27 6.55
CA GLU A 11 11.12 3.55 5.33
C GLU A 11 9.77 2.83 5.45
N PHE A 12 9.17 2.56 4.30
CA PHE A 12 8.16 1.50 4.15
C PHE A 12 8.76 0.50 3.19
N TYR A 13 9.00 -0.73 3.66
CA TYR A 13 9.69 -1.73 2.86
C TYR A 13 8.83 -2.19 1.68
N TRP A 14 9.45 -2.89 0.72
CA TRP A 14 8.76 -3.39 -0.47
C TRP A 14 7.64 -4.36 -0.10
N HIS A 15 6.44 -4.13 -0.62
CA HIS A 15 5.29 -5.01 -0.47
C HIS A 15 4.30 -4.85 -1.63
N SER A 16 3.39 -5.82 -1.72
CA SER A 16 2.15 -5.74 -2.48
C SER A 16 1.00 -5.61 -1.47
N ASP A 17 0.21 -4.55 -1.57
CA ASP A 17 -0.96 -4.36 -0.71
C ASP A 17 -1.92 -5.55 -0.79
N PHE A 18 -2.18 -6.03 -2.01
CA PHE A 18 -3.07 -7.14 -2.29
C PHE A 18 -2.63 -8.44 -1.59
N GLU A 19 -1.33 -8.67 -1.44
CA GLU A 19 -0.84 -9.88 -0.77
C GLU A 19 -1.34 -9.94 0.68
N THR A 20 -1.15 -8.85 1.43
CA THR A 20 -1.63 -8.74 2.81
C THR A 20 -3.16 -8.76 2.87
N TRP A 21 -3.85 -8.03 1.97
CA TRP A 21 -5.32 -8.02 1.95
C TRP A 21 -5.92 -9.38 1.60
N HIS A 22 -5.25 -10.14 0.74
CA HIS A 22 -5.66 -11.51 0.42
C HIS A 22 -5.43 -12.40 1.64
N ALA A 23 -4.21 -12.45 2.16
CA ALA A 23 -3.82 -13.32 3.26
C ALA A 23 -4.60 -13.05 4.56
N GLU A 24 -4.67 -11.77 4.97
CA GLU A 24 -5.13 -11.37 6.30
C GLU A 24 -6.58 -10.87 6.33
N ASP A 25 -7.11 -10.34 5.22
CA ASP A 25 -8.49 -9.83 5.17
C ASP A 25 -9.45 -10.68 4.35
N GLY A 26 -8.94 -11.61 3.54
CA GLY A 26 -9.77 -12.43 2.67
C GLY A 26 -10.22 -11.71 1.39
N MET A 27 -9.44 -10.74 0.89
CA MET A 27 -9.74 -10.08 -0.39
C MET A 27 -9.60 -11.08 -1.55
N PRO A 28 -10.66 -11.44 -2.29
CA PRO A 28 -10.62 -12.61 -3.16
C PRO A 28 -9.95 -12.35 -4.52
N ARG A 29 -9.98 -11.13 -5.05
CA ARG A 29 -9.42 -10.79 -6.38
C ARG A 29 -8.72 -9.43 -6.36
N MET A 30 -7.78 -9.25 -7.29
CA MET A 30 -7.12 -7.96 -7.56
C MET A 30 -8.08 -7.00 -8.27
N ARG A 31 -9.02 -6.43 -7.50
CA ARG A 31 -10.04 -5.47 -7.98
C ARG A 31 -10.16 -4.27 -7.04
N ALA A 32 -9.02 -3.86 -6.52
CA ALA A 32 -8.87 -2.67 -5.70
C ALA A 32 -7.80 -1.75 -6.28
N ILE A 33 -7.95 -0.45 -6.04
CA ILE A 33 -6.98 0.57 -6.45
C ILE A 33 -6.66 1.46 -5.25
N SER A 34 -5.38 1.77 -5.09
CA SER A 34 -4.89 2.72 -4.09
C SER A 34 -4.79 4.11 -4.71
N ALA A 35 -5.31 5.11 -4.01
CA ALA A 35 -5.25 6.52 -4.37
C ALA A 35 -4.52 7.30 -3.28
N SER A 36 -3.33 7.80 -3.61
CA SER A 36 -2.51 8.62 -2.72
C SER A 36 -2.60 10.08 -3.15
N VAL A 37 -3.26 10.91 -2.34
CA VAL A 37 -3.33 12.36 -2.52
C VAL A 37 -2.17 12.99 -1.75
N LEU A 38 -1.27 13.65 -2.47
CA LEU A 38 -0.14 14.34 -1.86
C LEU A 38 -0.61 15.58 -1.09
N LEU A 39 -0.28 15.67 0.20
CA LEU A 39 -0.59 16.84 1.04
C LEU A 39 0.60 17.79 1.18
N THR A 40 1.77 17.35 0.73
CA THR A 40 3.02 18.11 0.64
C THR A 40 3.67 17.81 -0.71
N ASP A 41 4.55 18.68 -1.17
CA ASP A 41 5.36 18.41 -2.37
C ASP A 41 6.21 17.14 -2.17
N ASN A 42 6.12 16.20 -3.12
CA ASN A 42 7.03 15.07 -3.21
C ASN A 42 8.08 15.34 -4.28
N GLY A 43 9.33 15.22 -3.88
CA GLY A 43 10.47 15.17 -4.79
C GLY A 43 11.26 13.87 -4.62
N PRO A 44 12.37 13.73 -5.35
CA PRO A 44 13.24 12.55 -5.24
C PRO A 44 13.90 12.41 -3.86
N LEU A 45 13.93 13.46 -3.04
CA LEU A 45 14.74 13.51 -1.82
C LEU A 45 13.98 13.21 -0.52
N ASN A 46 12.67 13.47 -0.44
CA ASN A 46 11.88 13.26 0.78
C ASN A 46 11.26 11.85 0.88
N GLY A 47 12.00 10.87 0.33
CA GLY A 47 11.69 9.45 0.34
C GLY A 47 10.42 9.09 -0.43
N PRO A 48 10.24 9.49 -1.71
CA PRO A 48 8.98 9.33 -2.44
C PRO A 48 8.51 7.86 -2.49
N LEU A 49 7.22 7.68 -2.83
CA LEU A 49 6.71 6.35 -3.17
C LEU A 49 7.48 5.82 -4.38
N MET A 50 8.15 4.70 -4.22
CA MET A 50 8.83 3.95 -5.28
C MET A 50 7.95 2.78 -5.70
N LEU A 51 7.91 2.49 -7.00
CA LEU A 51 7.11 1.43 -7.59
C LEU A 51 7.96 0.66 -8.59
N MET A 52 7.63 -0.61 -8.82
CA MET A 52 8.16 -1.39 -9.95
C MET A 52 7.10 -1.46 -11.05
N PRO A 53 7.19 -0.65 -12.12
CA PRO A 53 6.12 -0.55 -13.13
C PRO A 53 5.82 -1.88 -13.83
N GLY A 54 4.57 -2.31 -13.85
CA GLY A 54 4.18 -3.60 -14.44
C GLY A 54 4.25 -4.81 -13.51
N SER A 55 4.85 -4.67 -12.32
CA SER A 55 4.89 -5.72 -11.29
C SER A 55 3.50 -6.22 -10.84
N HIS A 56 2.46 -5.39 -10.96
CA HIS A 56 1.07 -5.76 -10.65
C HIS A 56 0.56 -6.98 -11.43
N ARG A 57 1.22 -7.36 -12.54
CA ARG A 57 0.90 -8.56 -13.32
C ARG A 57 1.48 -9.85 -12.75
N SER A 58 2.30 -9.76 -11.71
CA SER A 58 2.93 -10.88 -11.01
C SER A 58 2.47 -10.91 -9.56
N PHE A 59 1.90 -12.02 -9.12
CA PHE A 59 1.64 -12.23 -7.69
C PHE A 59 2.88 -12.84 -7.03
N VAL A 60 3.43 -12.15 -6.04
CA VAL A 60 4.55 -12.66 -5.22
C VAL A 60 3.98 -13.06 -3.86
N ALA A 61 3.88 -14.37 -3.63
CA ALA A 61 3.49 -14.90 -2.33
C ALA A 61 4.65 -14.74 -1.34
N CYS A 62 4.36 -14.31 -0.12
CA CYS A 62 5.35 -14.26 0.95
C CYS A 62 5.38 -15.59 1.70
N ALA A 63 6.58 -16.01 2.14
CA ALA A 63 6.74 -17.27 2.86
C ALA A 63 6.32 -17.13 4.33
N GLY A 64 5.61 -18.13 4.85
CA GLY A 64 5.24 -18.25 6.26
C GLY A 64 3.74 -18.14 6.51
N ALA A 65 3.30 -18.59 7.70
CA ALA A 65 1.95 -18.32 8.19
C ALA A 65 1.90 -16.90 8.77
N THR A 66 0.79 -16.20 8.56
CA THR A 66 0.58 -14.88 9.18
C THR A 66 0.49 -15.04 10.70
N PRO A 67 1.36 -14.37 11.49
CA PRO A 67 1.28 -14.37 12.94
C PRO A 67 -0.03 -13.76 13.45
N GLU A 68 -0.44 -14.14 14.65
CA GLU A 68 -1.56 -13.46 15.32
C GLU A 68 -1.23 -11.97 15.51
N ASN A 69 -2.16 -11.09 15.14
CA ASN A 69 -2.04 -9.63 15.22
C ASN A 69 -0.83 -9.01 14.48
N ASN A 70 -0.40 -9.59 13.35
CA ASN A 70 0.72 -9.07 12.53
C ASN A 70 0.61 -7.56 12.18
N HIS A 71 -0.62 -7.05 12.05
CA HIS A 71 -0.89 -5.63 11.78
C HIS A 71 -0.36 -4.65 12.83
N GLU A 72 -0.17 -5.08 14.09
CA GLU A 72 0.32 -4.21 15.17
C GLU A 72 1.79 -3.82 14.96
N SER A 73 2.59 -4.72 14.37
CA SER A 73 4.02 -4.51 14.11
C SER A 73 4.30 -4.13 12.65
N SER A 74 3.57 -4.71 11.69
CA SER A 74 3.85 -4.55 10.26
C SER A 74 3.68 -3.11 9.75
N LEU A 75 2.77 -2.34 10.35
CA LEU A 75 2.58 -0.92 10.04
C LEU A 75 3.79 -0.04 10.42
N GLN A 76 4.67 -0.54 11.30
CA GLN A 76 5.92 0.13 11.70
C GLN A 76 7.15 -0.48 11.02
N ARG A 77 7.18 -1.82 10.85
CA ARG A 77 8.23 -2.58 10.18
C ARG A 77 7.69 -3.97 9.79
N GLN A 78 7.61 -4.25 8.49
CA GLN A 78 7.22 -5.58 7.99
C GLN A 78 8.42 -6.55 8.09
N GLU A 79 8.23 -7.67 8.79
CA GLU A 79 9.14 -8.83 8.79
C GLU A 79 8.48 -10.10 8.24
N VAL A 80 7.15 -10.21 8.36
CA VAL A 80 6.32 -11.26 7.74
C VAL A 80 5.39 -10.62 6.71
N GLY A 81 5.12 -11.32 5.60
CA GLY A 81 4.47 -10.70 4.43
C GLY A 81 5.45 -9.87 3.58
N VAL A 82 6.77 -10.10 3.75
CA VAL A 82 7.82 -9.43 2.97
C VAL A 82 8.25 -10.32 1.80
N PRO A 83 8.24 -9.81 0.56
CA PRO A 83 8.77 -10.51 -0.59
C PRO A 83 10.25 -10.88 -0.41
N SER A 84 10.66 -12.06 -0.89
CA SER A 84 12.06 -12.46 -0.81
C SER A 84 12.95 -11.53 -1.62
N HIS A 85 14.21 -11.34 -1.19
CA HIS A 85 15.17 -10.54 -1.95
C HIS A 85 15.34 -11.04 -3.39
N ALA A 86 15.29 -12.36 -3.62
CA ALA A 86 15.36 -12.92 -4.97
C ALA A 86 14.17 -12.46 -5.84
N ALA A 87 12.94 -12.50 -5.31
CA ALA A 87 11.77 -12.03 -6.05
C ALA A 87 11.81 -10.52 -6.29
N LEU A 88 12.28 -9.74 -5.31
CA LEU A 88 12.46 -8.29 -5.48
C LEU A 88 13.50 -7.95 -6.54
N THR A 89 14.64 -8.66 -6.55
CA THR A 89 15.68 -8.49 -7.57
C THR A 89 15.15 -8.84 -8.95
N GLU A 90 14.45 -9.97 -9.11
CA GLU A 90 13.88 -10.37 -10.40
C GLU A 90 12.87 -9.33 -10.92
N LEU A 91 11.96 -8.85 -10.06
CA LEU A 91 11.00 -7.81 -10.45
C LEU A 91 11.71 -6.51 -10.81
N ALA A 92 12.70 -6.07 -10.02
CA ALA A 92 13.44 -4.84 -10.27
C ALA A 92 14.26 -4.91 -11.57
N GLU A 93 14.91 -6.03 -11.86
CA GLU A 93 15.65 -6.24 -13.11
C GLU A 93 14.73 -6.24 -14.33
N LYS A 94 13.55 -6.84 -14.19
CA LYS A 94 12.58 -6.95 -15.29
C LYS A 94 11.83 -5.64 -15.57
N PHE A 95 11.48 -4.90 -14.52
CA PHE A 95 10.56 -3.78 -14.60
C PHE A 95 11.18 -2.42 -14.30
N GLY A 96 12.39 -2.40 -13.75
CA GLY A 96 12.99 -1.20 -13.19
C GLY A 96 12.29 -0.74 -11.91
N ILE A 97 12.79 0.37 -11.36
CA ILE A 97 12.19 1.08 -10.24
C ILE A 97 11.98 2.53 -10.67
N ASP A 98 10.77 3.03 -10.47
CA ASP A 98 10.41 4.43 -10.69
C ASP A 98 9.84 5.03 -9.41
N PHE A 99 9.70 6.35 -9.34
CA PHE A 99 9.15 7.04 -8.18
C PHE A 99 8.06 8.03 -8.58
N ALA A 100 7.05 8.13 -7.73
CA ALA A 100 5.96 9.08 -7.92
C ALA A 100 6.25 10.40 -7.19
N ALA A 101 6.47 11.45 -7.99
CA ALA A 101 6.67 12.82 -7.54
C ALA A 101 5.56 13.75 -8.04
N GLY A 102 5.37 14.88 -7.36
CA GLY A 102 4.30 15.81 -7.66
C GLY A 102 4.19 16.90 -6.61
N LYS A 103 3.47 17.97 -6.96
CA LYS A 103 3.12 19.03 -6.02
C LYS A 103 1.99 18.57 -5.10
N ALA A 104 1.82 19.24 -3.97
CA ALA A 104 0.64 19.05 -3.14
C ALA A 104 -0.65 19.16 -4.00
N GLY A 105 -1.59 18.23 -3.81
CA GLY A 105 -2.80 18.08 -4.62
C GLY A 105 -2.69 17.07 -5.77
N THR A 106 -1.48 16.62 -6.14
CA THR A 106 -1.32 15.51 -7.10
C THR A 106 -1.92 14.22 -6.53
N VAL A 107 -2.65 13.47 -7.38
CA VAL A 107 -3.19 12.15 -7.06
C VAL A 107 -2.40 11.09 -7.80
N ILE A 108 -1.86 10.12 -7.05
CA ILE A 108 -1.19 8.94 -7.59
C ILE A 108 -2.13 7.76 -7.45
N LEU A 109 -2.45 7.11 -8.57
CA LEU A 109 -3.25 5.89 -8.62
C LEU A 109 -2.35 4.70 -8.94
N PHE A 110 -2.43 3.63 -8.16
CA PHE A 110 -1.72 2.39 -8.45
C PHE A 110 -2.55 1.16 -8.08
N ASP A 111 -2.35 0.09 -8.86
CA ASP A 111 -3.06 -1.17 -8.68
C ASP A 111 -2.67 -1.83 -7.35
N CYS A 112 -3.65 -2.49 -6.70
CA CYS A 112 -3.46 -3.17 -5.42
C CYS A 112 -2.30 -4.16 -5.37
N ASN A 113 -1.92 -4.75 -6.50
CA ASN A 113 -0.83 -5.72 -6.57
C ASN A 113 0.52 -5.10 -7.00
N THR A 114 0.59 -3.79 -7.16
CA THR A 114 1.84 -3.12 -7.56
C THR A 114 2.87 -3.22 -6.44
N MET A 115 4.05 -3.78 -6.75
CA MET A 115 5.18 -3.79 -5.81
C MET A 115 5.65 -2.36 -5.57
N HIS A 116 5.60 -1.93 -4.32
CA HIS A 116 5.93 -0.56 -3.95
C HIS A 116 6.56 -0.46 -2.56
N GLY A 117 7.25 0.64 -2.31
CA GLY A 117 7.95 0.93 -1.06
C GLY A 117 8.39 2.38 -1.00
N SER A 118 9.09 2.80 0.06
CA SER A 118 9.71 4.12 0.11
C SER A 118 10.89 4.13 1.07
N ASN A 119 11.98 4.81 0.70
CA ASN A 119 13.12 5.04 1.59
C ASN A 119 12.75 5.95 2.77
N GLY A 120 13.61 6.01 3.78
CA GLY A 120 13.53 7.00 4.86
C GLY A 120 13.66 8.45 4.37
N ASN A 121 13.44 9.40 5.27
CA ASN A 121 13.54 10.84 4.98
C ASN A 121 14.44 11.53 6.02
N ILE A 122 15.69 11.76 5.62
CA ILE A 122 16.68 12.50 6.44
C ILE A 122 16.66 14.01 6.16
N THR A 123 15.88 14.47 5.18
CA THR A 123 15.80 15.87 4.79
C THR A 123 14.91 16.66 5.76
N PRO A 124 14.98 18.01 5.79
CA PRO A 124 14.01 18.82 6.53
C PRO A 124 12.60 18.80 5.93
N PHE A 125 12.42 18.29 4.71
CA PHE A 125 11.16 18.40 3.97
C PHE A 125 10.26 17.22 4.28
N ALA A 126 9.27 17.42 5.14
CA ALA A 126 8.30 16.38 5.48
C ALA A 126 7.52 15.91 4.24
N ARG A 127 7.07 14.65 4.28
CA ARG A 127 6.10 14.11 3.33
C ARG A 127 4.84 13.71 4.06
N SER A 128 3.70 14.20 3.60
CA SER A 128 2.38 13.74 4.05
C SER A 128 1.49 13.39 2.87
N ASN A 129 0.77 12.27 2.96
CA ASN A 129 -0.21 11.90 1.96
C ASN A 129 -1.48 11.30 2.59
N ALA A 130 -2.62 11.60 1.98
CA ALA A 130 -3.87 10.92 2.27
C ALA A 130 -3.99 9.70 1.39
N PHE A 131 -4.25 8.54 1.99
CA PHE A 131 -4.27 7.26 1.30
C PHE A 131 -5.67 6.68 1.37
N PHE A 132 -6.25 6.39 0.21
CA PHE A 132 -7.59 5.80 0.08
C PHE A 132 -7.48 4.52 -0.73
N VAL A 133 -8.15 3.47 -0.29
CA VAL A 133 -8.25 2.21 -1.03
C VAL A 133 -9.68 2.04 -1.48
N PHE A 134 -9.88 1.97 -2.80
CA PHE A 134 -11.19 1.71 -3.38
C PHE A 134 -11.24 0.26 -3.84
N ASN A 135 -12.12 -0.52 -3.23
CA ASN A 135 -12.36 -1.91 -3.61
C ASN A 135 -13.71 -2.02 -4.35
N ALA A 136 -13.77 -2.85 -5.39
CA ALA A 136 -15.01 -3.10 -6.10
C ALA A 136 -16.08 -3.71 -5.18
N TRP A 137 -17.33 -3.25 -5.29
CA TRP A 137 -18.45 -3.78 -4.50
C TRP A 137 -18.62 -5.30 -4.62
N SER A 138 -18.37 -5.84 -5.81
CA SER A 138 -18.40 -7.28 -6.09
C SER A 138 -17.16 -8.05 -5.60
N ASN A 139 -16.20 -7.37 -4.95
CA ASN A 139 -14.94 -7.94 -4.44
C ASN A 139 -14.85 -7.81 -2.91
N ARG A 140 -16.00 -7.86 -2.23
CA ARG A 140 -16.09 -7.83 -0.76
C ARG A 140 -15.22 -8.92 -0.14
N LEU A 141 -14.74 -8.60 1.07
CA LEU A 141 -13.89 -9.48 1.85
C LEU A 141 -14.64 -10.77 2.23
N LEU A 142 -13.90 -11.88 2.17
CA LEU A 142 -14.30 -13.19 2.69
C LEU A 142 -13.52 -13.47 3.97
N ASP A 143 -13.59 -14.70 4.48
CA ASP A 143 -12.70 -15.14 5.53
C ASP A 143 -11.23 -15.09 5.04
N PRO A 144 -10.27 -14.75 5.93
CA PRO A 144 -8.86 -14.65 5.55
C PRO A 144 -8.34 -15.94 4.93
N PHE A 145 -7.49 -15.82 3.91
CA PHE A 145 -6.94 -16.99 3.22
C PHE A 145 -5.73 -17.62 3.96
N ALA A 146 -5.08 -16.88 4.86
CA ALA A 146 -3.90 -17.36 5.59
C ALA A 146 -3.81 -16.94 7.07
N ALA A 147 -4.66 -16.01 7.54
CA ALA A 147 -4.74 -15.63 8.94
C ALA A 147 -5.87 -16.37 9.68
N ALA A 148 -5.70 -16.62 10.98
CA ALA A 148 -6.70 -17.31 11.80
C ALA A 148 -7.98 -16.48 12.03
N ARG A 149 -7.86 -15.14 11.98
CA ARG A 149 -8.93 -14.18 12.23
C ARG A 149 -8.75 -12.95 11.34
N PRO A 150 -9.83 -12.28 10.94
CA PRO A 150 -9.72 -11.03 10.21
C PRO A 150 -9.08 -9.95 11.08
N ARG A 151 -8.41 -9.00 10.42
CA ARG A 151 -7.87 -7.80 11.06
C ARG A 151 -9.00 -6.86 11.54
N PRO A 152 -8.72 -5.91 12.44
CA PRO A 152 -9.70 -4.90 12.86
C PRO A 152 -10.35 -4.14 11.71
N ASP A 153 -11.60 -3.70 11.90
CA ASP A 153 -12.42 -3.04 10.86
C ASP A 153 -11.77 -1.78 10.27
N PHE A 154 -10.95 -1.06 11.05
CA PHE A 154 -10.25 0.14 10.56
C PHE A 154 -9.11 -0.17 9.58
N LEU A 155 -8.71 -1.44 9.43
CA LEU A 155 -7.74 -1.94 8.46
C LEU A 155 -8.39 -2.69 7.29
N GLY A 156 -9.53 -3.34 7.54
CA GLY A 156 -10.28 -4.09 6.54
C GLY A 156 -11.77 -4.04 6.81
N VAL A 157 -12.49 -3.12 6.16
CA VAL A 157 -13.94 -2.95 6.36
C VAL A 157 -14.71 -4.15 5.78
N ARG A 158 -15.32 -4.96 6.64
CA ARG A 158 -16.01 -6.21 6.23
C ARG A 158 -17.50 -6.06 5.95
N ALA A 159 -18.16 -5.10 6.60
CA ALA A 159 -19.60 -4.88 6.50
C ALA A 159 -19.93 -3.47 5.94
N PRO A 160 -19.53 -3.13 4.71
CA PRO A 160 -19.94 -1.87 4.11
C PRO A 160 -21.45 -1.88 3.82
N GLU A 161 -22.16 -0.83 4.25
CA GLU A 161 -23.62 -0.76 4.12
C GLU A 161 -24.09 -0.53 2.67
N ALA A 162 -23.34 0.25 1.89
CA ALA A 162 -23.65 0.58 0.51
C ALA A 162 -22.39 0.94 -0.30
N PRO A 163 -22.45 0.94 -1.64
CA PRO A 163 -21.41 1.53 -2.48
C PRO A 163 -21.20 3.01 -2.12
N VAL A 164 -19.95 3.49 -2.25
CA VAL A 164 -19.63 4.91 -2.06
C VAL A 164 -20.47 5.76 -3.01
N LYS A 165 -21.19 6.74 -2.44
CA LYS A 165 -21.91 7.74 -3.23
C LYS A 165 -20.90 8.73 -3.83
N ILE A 166 -20.99 8.94 -5.13
CA ILE A 166 -20.16 9.92 -5.83
C ILE A 166 -20.74 11.30 -5.57
N GLU A 167 -19.95 12.16 -4.93
CA GLU A 167 -20.27 13.57 -4.73
C GLU A 167 -19.61 14.41 -5.82
N THR A 168 -20.36 15.33 -6.41
CA THR A 168 -19.89 16.24 -7.46
C THR A 168 -19.82 17.66 -6.93
N GLY A 169 -18.75 18.39 -7.25
CA GLY A 169 -18.60 19.78 -6.83
C GLY A 169 -17.16 20.26 -6.92
N ARG A 170 -16.90 21.46 -6.42
CA ARG A 170 -15.54 21.96 -6.16
C ARG A 170 -15.29 21.94 -4.67
N PHE A 171 -14.09 21.56 -4.25
CA PHE A 171 -13.64 21.83 -2.90
C PHE A 171 -13.57 23.35 -2.73
N ALA A 172 -14.24 23.86 -1.68
CA ALA A 172 -14.30 25.28 -1.36
C ALA A 172 -12.95 25.80 -0.87
#